data_AF-M7B099-F1
#
_entry.id   AF-M7B099-F1
#
_cell.length_a   1.000
_cell.length_b   1.000
_cell.length_c   1.000
_cell.angle_alpha   90.00
_cell.angle_beta   90.00
_cell.angle_gamma   90.00
#
_symmetry.space_group_name_H-M   'P 1'
#
loop_
_entity.id
_entity.type
_entity.pdbx_description
1 polymer ?
#
loop_
_entity_poly.entity_id
_entity_poly.type
_entity_poly.pdbx_seq_one_letter_code
_entity_poly.pdbx_strand_id
1 'polypeptide(L)'
;MSGGLDVLQMKEEDVLKFLAAGTHLGGTNLDFQMEQYIYKRKSDGIYIINLKRTWEKLLLAARAIVAIENPADVSVISSRNTGQRAVLKFAAATGSTPIAGRFTPGTFTNQIQAAFREPRLLVVTDPRADHQPLTEASYVNIPTIALCNTDSPLRYVDIAIPCNNKGAHSVGLMWWMLAREVLRMRGTISREHPWEVMPDLYFYRDPEEIEKEEQAAAEKAVTKEEFQGEWTAPAPEFTAAAAAAAPAPQPEVADWSEGVQVPSVPIQPFPTESGGSRQYDSYSGDRAEYYPGEILALVEQQQSHEHQGSGE
;
A
#
# COMPACT_ATOMS: atom_id res chain seq x y z
N MET A 1 17.58 19.46 -7.82
CA MET A 1 18.55 18.75 -8.68
C MET A 1 18.78 17.37 -8.05
N SER A 2 18.40 16.29 -8.73
CA SER A 2 18.49 14.88 -8.29
C SER A 2 19.94 14.37 -8.09
N GLY A 3 20.90 15.26 -7.84
CA GLY A 3 22.33 14.95 -7.73
C GLY A 3 23.02 14.61 -9.04
N GLY A 4 22.30 14.54 -10.17
CA GLY A 4 22.88 14.12 -11.46
C GLY A 4 23.37 12.68 -11.46
N LEU A 5 22.95 11.88 -10.49
CA LEU A 5 23.34 10.48 -10.35
C LEU A 5 22.35 9.62 -11.12
N ASP A 6 22.85 8.82 -12.07
CA ASP A 6 22.03 7.95 -12.91
C ASP A 6 21.22 6.95 -12.09
N VAL A 7 21.78 6.47 -10.97
CA VAL A 7 21.13 5.54 -10.04
C VAL A 7 19.89 6.15 -9.34
N LEU A 8 19.81 7.48 -9.26
CA LEU A 8 18.69 8.23 -8.66
C LEU A 8 17.72 8.78 -9.71
N GLN A 9 17.92 8.47 -10.99
CA GLN A 9 16.99 8.90 -12.03
C GLN A 9 15.61 8.23 -11.85
N MET A 10 14.62 8.91 -12.41
CA MET A 10 13.25 8.44 -12.40
C MET A 10 13.12 7.20 -13.28
N LYS A 11 12.64 6.08 -12.73
CA LYS A 11 12.42 4.83 -13.47
C LYS A 11 11.07 4.84 -14.17
N GLU A 12 10.95 4.10 -15.27
CA GLU A 12 9.71 3.98 -16.05
C GLU A 12 8.54 3.45 -15.23
N GLU A 13 8.76 2.43 -14.40
CA GLU A 13 7.75 1.88 -13.49
C GLU A 13 7.18 2.93 -12.52
N ASP A 14 8.00 3.87 -12.08
CA ASP A 14 7.58 4.92 -11.15
C ASP A 14 6.78 5.99 -11.89
N VAL A 15 7.13 6.30 -13.15
CA VAL A 15 6.35 7.18 -14.03
C VAL A 15 4.95 6.62 -14.25
N LEU A 16 4.84 5.32 -14.55
CA LEU A 16 3.55 4.66 -14.77
C LEU A 16 2.65 4.75 -13.55
N LYS A 17 3.20 4.55 -12.34
CA LYS A 17 2.47 4.71 -11.07
C LYS A 17 1.97 6.14 -10.88
N PHE A 18 2.78 7.15 -11.21
CA PHE A 18 2.36 8.56 -11.15
C PHE A 18 1.23 8.90 -12.13
N LEU A 19 1.29 8.35 -13.35
CA LEU A 19 0.25 8.54 -14.36
C LEU A 19 -1.06 7.85 -13.95
N ALA A 20 -0.98 6.59 -13.49
CA ALA A 20 -2.13 5.83 -13.03
C ALA A 20 -2.85 6.47 -11.83
N ALA A 21 -2.10 7.00 -10.86
CA ALA A 21 -2.67 7.68 -9.70
C ALA A 21 -3.10 9.14 -9.97
N GLY A 22 -2.90 9.66 -11.19
CA GLY A 22 -3.30 11.03 -11.55
C GLY A 22 -2.51 12.12 -10.84
N THR A 23 -1.23 11.88 -10.48
CA THR A 23 -0.42 12.84 -9.72
C THR A 23 0.00 14.06 -10.54
N HIS A 24 0.05 13.91 -11.86
CA HIS A 24 0.37 14.95 -12.83
C HIS A 24 -0.77 15.98 -13.05
N LEU A 25 -1.98 15.67 -12.59
CA LEU A 25 -3.15 16.55 -12.73
C LEU A 25 -3.20 17.51 -11.53
N GLY A 26 -2.99 18.80 -11.77
CA GLY A 26 -3.10 19.85 -10.77
C GLY A 26 -4.51 20.39 -10.58
N GLY A 27 -4.61 21.57 -9.96
CA GLY A 27 -5.84 22.35 -9.87
C GLY A 27 -6.12 23.19 -11.11
N THR A 28 -7.25 23.92 -11.06
CA THR A 28 -7.65 24.92 -12.07
C THR A 28 -7.00 26.29 -11.84
N ASN A 29 -6.64 26.57 -10.59
CA ASN A 29 -5.97 27.79 -10.17
C ASN A 29 -4.48 27.53 -9.97
N LEU A 30 -3.69 28.59 -10.17
CA LEU A 30 -2.25 28.58 -10.03
C LEU A 30 -1.81 29.69 -9.06
N ASP A 31 -1.09 29.30 -8.02
CA ASP A 31 -0.31 30.22 -7.20
C ASP A 31 0.97 30.66 -7.92
N PHE A 32 1.37 31.92 -7.73
CA PHE A 32 2.47 32.52 -8.49
C PHE A 32 3.81 31.81 -8.24
N GLN A 33 4.05 31.30 -7.03
CA GLN A 33 5.29 30.60 -6.68
C GLN A 33 5.32 29.16 -7.21
N MET A 34 4.16 28.58 -7.51
CA MET A 34 4.03 27.23 -8.06
C MET A 34 4.22 27.16 -9.57
N GLU A 35 4.28 28.30 -10.27
CA GLU A 35 4.46 28.39 -11.73
C GLU A 35 5.70 27.62 -12.21
N GLN A 36 6.80 27.64 -11.45
CA GLN A 36 8.05 26.93 -11.77
C GLN A 36 7.91 25.39 -11.82
N TYR A 37 6.85 24.82 -11.23
CA TYR A 37 6.62 23.38 -11.18
C TYR A 37 5.63 22.90 -12.24
N ILE A 38 5.00 23.82 -12.98
CA ILE A 38 4.01 23.51 -14.00
C ILE A 38 4.69 23.27 -15.34
N TYR A 39 4.09 22.35 -16.11
CA TYR A 39 4.48 22.09 -17.49
C TYR A 39 3.62 22.86 -18.49
N LYS A 40 2.30 22.61 -18.48
CA LYS A 40 1.36 23.20 -19.45
C LYS A 40 -0.05 23.22 -18.85
N ARG A 41 -0.91 24.11 -19.34
CA ARG A 41 -2.35 24.10 -19.08
C ARG A 41 -3.11 23.31 -20.15
N LYS A 42 -4.02 22.42 -19.73
CA LYS A 42 -4.92 21.69 -20.63
C LYS A 42 -6.06 22.61 -21.12
N SER A 43 -6.74 22.21 -22.19
CA SER A 43 -7.99 22.85 -22.69
C SER A 43 -9.06 22.97 -21.60
N ASP A 44 -9.14 21.97 -20.73
CA ASP A 44 -10.14 21.85 -19.67
C ASP A 44 -9.88 22.81 -18.49
N GLY A 45 -8.81 23.62 -18.57
CA GLY A 45 -8.43 24.57 -17.55
C GLY A 45 -7.54 24.02 -16.43
N ILE A 46 -7.35 22.70 -16.36
CA ILE A 46 -6.47 22.02 -15.40
C ILE A 46 -5.00 22.22 -15.79
N TYR A 47 -4.16 22.54 -14.79
CA TYR A 47 -2.71 22.62 -14.96
C TYR A 47 -2.05 21.24 -14.84
N ILE A 48 -1.11 20.94 -15.74
CA ILE A 48 -0.32 19.72 -15.71
C ILE A 48 0.99 20.01 -14.97
N ILE A 49 1.25 19.24 -13.92
CA ILE A 49 2.45 19.32 -13.10
C ILE A 49 3.60 18.57 -13.78
N ASN A 50 4.80 19.13 -13.76
CA ASN A 50 5.98 18.49 -14.33
C ASN A 50 6.53 17.38 -13.40
N LEU A 51 6.34 16.12 -13.78
CA LEU A 51 6.80 14.93 -13.02
C LEU A 51 8.32 14.88 -12.77
N LYS A 52 9.13 15.48 -13.64
CA LYS A 52 10.57 15.56 -13.38
C LYS A 52 10.87 16.42 -12.16
N ARG A 53 10.14 17.53 -11.99
CA ARG A 53 10.27 18.42 -10.84
C ARG A 53 9.71 17.79 -9.57
N THR A 54 8.60 17.05 -9.68
CA THR A 54 8.05 16.31 -8.53
C THR A 54 9.08 15.31 -7.99
N TRP A 55 9.72 14.53 -8.87
CA TRP A 55 10.75 13.56 -8.50
C TRP A 55 11.99 14.21 -7.88
N GLU A 56 12.50 15.29 -8.49
CA GLU A 56 13.65 16.03 -7.96
C GLU A 56 13.40 16.60 -6.56
N LYS A 57 12.19 17.10 -6.29
CA LYS A 57 11.80 17.64 -4.98
C LYS A 57 11.52 16.55 -3.95
N LEU A 58 10.94 15.43 -4.38
CA LEU A 58 10.75 14.24 -3.55
C LEU A 58 12.09 13.72 -3.02
N LEU A 59 13.11 13.60 -3.88
CA LEU A 59 14.44 13.17 -3.47
C LEU A 59 15.13 14.18 -2.54
N LEU A 60 14.91 15.47 -2.75
CA LEU A 60 15.44 16.52 -1.88
C LEU A 60 14.83 16.40 -0.48
N ALA A 61 13.52 16.19 -0.39
CA ALA A 61 12.83 15.93 0.88
C ALA A 61 13.31 14.66 1.58
N ALA A 62 13.49 13.57 0.84
CA ALA A 62 14.03 12.32 1.39
C ALA A 62 15.43 12.52 1.99
N ARG A 63 16.31 13.27 1.32
CA ARG A 63 17.64 13.62 1.86
C ARG A 63 17.56 14.44 3.14
N ALA A 64 16.64 15.41 3.21
CA ALA A 64 16.44 16.22 4.42
C ALA A 64 15.98 15.38 5.62
N ILE A 65 15.12 14.38 5.38
CA ILE A 65 14.65 13.46 6.44
C ILE A 65 15.76 12.51 6.90
N VAL A 66 16.63 12.06 5.98
CA VAL A 66 17.76 11.18 6.31
C VAL A 66 18.85 11.91 7.09
N ALA A 67 18.99 13.23 6.92
CA ALA A 67 19.96 14.04 7.63
C ALA A 67 19.71 14.11 9.15
N ILE A 68 18.53 13.68 9.63
CA ILE A 68 18.18 13.69 11.05
C ILE A 68 18.59 12.36 11.66
N GLU A 69 19.45 12.44 12.68
CA GLU A 69 20.00 11.28 13.39
C GLU A 69 18.91 10.43 14.06
N ASN A 70 18.00 11.08 14.80
CA ASN A 70 16.87 10.42 15.43
C ASN A 70 15.63 10.48 14.54
N PRO A 71 15.17 9.35 13.96
CA PRO A 71 13.99 9.35 13.09
C PRO A 71 12.71 9.80 13.79
N ALA A 72 12.60 9.61 15.11
CA ALA A 72 11.41 9.98 15.88
C ALA A 72 11.20 11.49 15.98
N ASP A 73 12.27 12.28 15.84
CA ASP A 73 12.21 13.75 15.89
C ASP A 73 11.60 14.35 14.60
N VAL A 74 11.32 13.53 13.59
CA VAL A 74 10.54 13.94 12.42
C VAL A 74 9.06 13.76 12.75
N SER A 75 8.29 14.85 12.69
CA SER A 75 6.84 14.77 12.84
C SER A 75 6.15 14.83 11.49
N VAL A 76 5.17 13.97 11.31
CA VAL A 76 4.39 13.85 10.08
C VAL A 76 2.94 14.13 10.39
N ILE A 77 2.35 15.10 9.71
CA ILE A 77 1.02 15.62 10.03
C ILE A 77 0.10 15.56 8.83
N SER A 78 -1.13 15.11 9.08
CA SER A 78 -2.24 15.24 8.15
C SER A 78 -3.55 15.39 8.93
N SER A 79 -4.18 16.56 8.84
CA SER A 79 -5.55 16.74 9.33
C SER A 79 -6.57 16.13 8.39
N ARG A 80 -6.28 16.17 7.09
CA ARG A 80 -7.17 15.67 6.05
C ARG A 80 -7.27 14.15 6.05
N ASN A 81 -8.50 13.62 5.93
CA ASN A 81 -8.82 12.19 5.91
C ASN A 81 -7.97 11.39 4.92
N THR A 82 -7.80 11.90 3.69
CA THR A 82 -7.05 11.23 2.61
C THR A 82 -5.60 10.90 2.98
N GLY A 83 -4.99 11.67 3.88
CA GLY A 83 -3.60 11.48 4.30
C GLY A 83 -3.43 10.77 5.64
N GLN A 84 -4.47 10.63 6.46
CA GLN A 84 -4.35 10.09 7.82
C GLN A 84 -3.77 8.67 7.85
N ARG A 85 -4.33 7.77 7.02
CA ARG A 85 -3.82 6.39 6.90
C ARG A 85 -2.40 6.34 6.35
N ALA A 86 -2.11 7.15 5.31
CA ALA A 86 -0.80 7.21 4.69
C ALA A 86 0.28 7.65 5.70
N VAL A 87 -0.02 8.66 6.52
CA VAL A 87 0.89 9.17 7.57
C VAL A 87 1.16 8.12 8.64
N LEU A 88 0.15 7.38 9.08
CA LEU A 88 0.34 6.30 10.07
C LEU A 88 1.24 5.19 9.52
N LYS A 89 1.05 4.78 8.26
CA LYS A 89 1.89 3.77 7.62
C LYS A 89 3.30 4.27 7.34
N PHE A 90 3.44 5.52 6.91
CA PHE A 90 4.73 6.17 6.69
C PHE A 90 5.54 6.25 7.99
N ALA A 91 4.90 6.66 9.08
CA ALA A 91 5.51 6.73 10.39
C ALA A 91 5.96 5.36 10.91
N ALA A 92 5.13 4.33 10.74
CA ALA A 92 5.50 2.96 11.08
C ALA A 92 6.70 2.45 10.27
N ALA A 93 6.80 2.80 8.99
CA ALA A 93 7.90 2.37 8.12
C ALA A 93 9.21 3.10 8.41
N THR A 94 9.15 4.40 8.71
CA THR A 94 10.35 5.25 8.88
C THR A 94 10.75 5.48 10.33
N GLY A 95 9.89 5.14 11.30
CA GLY A 95 10.08 5.43 12.72
C GLY A 95 9.80 6.88 13.11
N SER A 96 9.13 7.66 12.24
CA SER A 96 8.77 9.06 12.52
C SER A 96 7.54 9.16 13.44
N THR A 97 7.27 10.33 14.02
CA THR A 97 6.13 10.54 14.92
C THR A 97 4.89 11.04 14.14
N PRO A 98 3.81 10.23 14.05
CA PRO A 98 2.61 10.64 13.32
C PRO A 98 1.71 11.52 14.20
N ILE A 99 1.07 12.50 13.56
CA ILE A 99 -0.08 13.25 14.08
C ILE A 99 -1.17 13.21 13.00
N ALA A 100 -2.08 12.27 13.14
CA ALA A 100 -3.20 12.08 12.22
C ALA A 100 -4.48 12.71 12.81
N GLY A 101 -5.25 13.39 11.98
CA GLY A 101 -6.51 14.01 12.37
C GLY A 101 -6.35 15.42 12.92
N ARG A 102 -7.27 15.83 13.78
CA ARG A 102 -7.32 17.21 14.26
C ARG A 102 -6.04 17.56 15.00
N PHE A 103 -5.30 18.53 14.48
CA PHE A 103 -4.15 19.11 15.16
C PHE A 103 -4.61 19.93 16.37
N THR A 104 -4.03 19.65 17.53
CA THR A 104 -4.30 20.43 18.74
C THR A 104 -3.44 21.70 18.72
N PRO A 105 -4.04 22.90 18.71
CA PRO A 105 -3.26 24.13 18.74
C PRO A 105 -2.40 24.21 20.02
N GLY A 106 -1.17 24.66 19.88
CA GLY A 106 -0.20 24.73 20.97
C GLY A 106 0.65 23.47 21.14
N THR A 107 0.51 22.47 20.26
CA THR A 107 1.29 21.22 20.33
C THR A 107 2.80 21.47 20.26
N PHE A 108 3.24 22.49 19.51
CA PHE A 108 4.67 22.82 19.41
C PHE A 108 5.14 23.93 20.36
N THR A 109 4.21 24.74 20.89
CA THR A 109 4.57 25.95 21.66
C THR A 109 4.26 25.83 23.16
N ASN A 110 3.26 25.03 23.54
CA ASN A 110 2.79 24.92 24.92
C ASN A 110 3.41 23.73 25.66
N GLN A 111 4.44 24.00 26.46
CA GLN A 111 5.16 23.00 27.25
C GLN A 111 4.33 22.32 28.35
N ILE A 112 3.19 22.91 28.75
CA ILE A 112 2.33 22.35 29.82
C ILE A 112 1.44 21.21 29.28
N GLN A 113 1.22 21.18 27.96
CA GLN A 113 0.32 20.21 27.35
C GLN A 113 0.92 18.80 27.34
N ALA A 114 0.13 17.78 27.67
CA ALA A 114 0.59 16.39 27.65
C ALA A 114 1.02 15.89 26.25
N ALA A 115 0.48 16.49 25.19
CA ALA A 115 0.81 16.17 23.80
C ALA A 115 1.93 17.08 23.23
N PHE A 116 2.65 17.81 24.07
CA PHE A 116 3.76 18.66 23.65
C PHE A 116 4.85 17.86 22.92
N ARG A 117 5.30 18.36 21.77
CA ARG A 117 6.35 17.74 20.96
C ARG A 117 7.23 18.82 20.34
N GLU A 118 8.52 18.52 20.23
CA GLU A 118 9.51 19.41 19.60
C GLU A 118 10.18 18.70 18.42
N PRO A 119 9.50 18.57 17.26
CA PRO A 119 10.11 17.93 16.12
C PRO A 119 11.17 18.83 15.48
N ARG A 120 12.23 18.21 14.98
CA ARG A 120 13.31 18.90 14.24
C ARG A 120 12.97 19.11 12.76
N LEU A 121 11.98 18.38 12.24
CA LEU A 121 11.48 18.53 10.88
C LEU A 121 10.01 18.14 10.82
N LEU A 122 9.25 18.92 10.06
CA LEU A 122 7.83 18.73 9.86
C LEU A 122 7.54 18.31 8.42
N VAL A 123 6.71 17.28 8.23
CA VAL A 123 6.17 16.92 6.91
C VAL A 123 4.65 17.02 6.94
N VAL A 124 4.08 17.75 5.99
CA VAL A 124 2.65 18.11 5.94
C VAL A 124 2.01 17.66 4.63
N THR A 125 0.75 17.19 4.66
CA THR A 125 0.04 16.70 3.46
C THR A 125 -0.63 17.78 2.63
N ASP A 126 -1.18 18.82 3.25
CA ASP A 126 -1.76 19.93 2.51
C ASP A 126 -1.62 21.22 3.32
N PRO A 127 -0.86 22.22 2.83
CA PRO A 127 -0.66 23.47 3.56
C PRO A 127 -1.95 24.27 3.76
N ARG A 128 -3.01 24.02 2.97
CA ARG A 128 -4.30 24.69 3.16
C ARG A 128 -5.07 24.12 4.36
N ALA A 129 -5.16 22.80 4.43
CA ALA A 129 -5.84 22.11 5.53
C ALA A 129 -5.02 22.20 6.82
N ASP A 130 -3.70 22.04 6.72
CA ASP A 130 -2.75 21.99 7.82
C ASP A 130 -2.01 23.32 8.03
N HIS A 131 -2.70 24.45 7.88
CA HIS A 131 -2.09 25.76 8.09
C HIS A 131 -1.69 26.00 9.55
N GLN A 132 -2.36 25.36 10.51
CA GLN A 132 -2.11 25.51 11.94
C GLN A 132 -0.72 24.99 12.37
N PRO A 133 -0.29 23.75 12.03
CA PRO A 133 1.08 23.34 12.34
C PRO A 133 2.14 24.15 11.58
N LEU A 134 1.84 24.70 10.39
CA LEU A 134 2.76 25.58 9.67
C LEU A 134 2.99 26.92 10.36
N THR A 135 1.94 27.52 10.95
CA THR A 135 2.11 28.75 11.74
C THR A 135 2.88 28.46 13.03
N GLU A 136 2.62 27.33 13.69
CA GLU A 136 3.37 26.96 14.90
C GLU A 136 4.84 26.62 14.62
N ALA A 137 5.14 25.98 13.49
CA ALA A 137 6.52 25.73 13.05
C ALA A 137 7.34 27.03 12.95
N SER A 138 6.70 28.13 12.54
CA SER A 138 7.37 29.43 12.43
C SER A 138 7.75 30.05 13.79
N TYR A 139 7.07 29.69 14.89
CA TYR A 139 7.43 30.17 16.23
C TYR A 139 8.65 29.44 16.81
N VAL A 140 8.88 28.19 16.40
CA VAL A 140 9.90 27.30 16.98
C VAL A 140 11.05 27.01 15.99
N ASN A 141 11.06 27.67 14.82
CA ASN A 141 12.07 27.52 13.76
C ASN A 141 12.22 26.08 13.24
N ILE A 142 11.10 25.39 13.04
CA ILE A 142 11.09 24.02 12.53
C ILE A 142 11.03 24.06 11.00
N PRO A 143 11.97 23.43 10.27
CA PRO A 143 11.92 23.34 8.82
C PRO A 143 10.74 22.46 8.38
N THR A 144 10.01 22.91 7.36
CA THR A 144 8.78 22.24 6.91
C THR A 144 8.84 21.80 5.45
N ILE A 145 8.37 20.58 5.21
CA ILE A 145 8.18 19.97 3.89
C ILE A 145 6.68 19.80 3.69
N ALA A 146 6.16 20.23 2.54
CA ALA A 146 4.73 20.09 2.25
C ALA A 146 4.48 19.48 0.87
N LEU A 147 3.45 18.64 0.80
CA LEU A 147 2.83 18.21 -0.45
C LEU A 147 1.91 19.33 -0.96
N CYS A 148 2.31 19.99 -2.04
CA CYS A 148 1.66 21.20 -2.54
C CYS A 148 1.02 20.95 -3.91
N ASN A 149 -0.23 21.39 -4.06
CA ASN A 149 -0.90 21.45 -5.36
C ASN A 149 -0.69 22.82 -6.00
N THR A 150 -1.19 23.01 -7.22
CA THR A 150 -1.03 24.26 -7.96
C THR A 150 -1.69 25.46 -7.28
N ASP A 151 -2.75 25.24 -6.49
CA ASP A 151 -3.48 26.26 -5.73
C ASP A 151 -3.05 26.37 -4.25
N SER A 152 -2.02 25.64 -3.85
CA SER A 152 -1.52 25.65 -2.47
C SER A 152 -0.59 26.85 -2.21
N PRO A 153 -0.79 27.63 -1.14
CA PRO A 153 0.13 28.70 -0.76
C PRO A 153 1.43 28.12 -0.23
N LEU A 154 2.56 28.69 -0.65
CA LEU A 154 3.91 28.28 -0.20
C LEU A 154 4.45 29.10 0.98
N ARG A 155 3.56 29.74 1.74
CA ARG A 155 3.94 30.51 2.93
C ARG A 155 4.38 29.54 4.05
N TYR A 156 5.56 29.78 4.63
CA TYR A 156 6.18 28.95 5.68
C TYR A 156 6.55 27.52 5.25
N VAL A 157 6.59 27.24 3.94
CA VAL A 157 7.02 25.94 3.39
C VAL A 157 8.42 26.08 2.81
N ASP A 158 9.38 25.30 3.32
CA ASP A 158 10.76 25.34 2.84
C ASP A 158 10.95 24.46 1.61
N ILE A 159 10.38 23.25 1.64
CA ILE A 159 10.44 22.29 0.54
C ILE A 159 9.03 21.95 0.09
N ALA A 160 8.66 22.50 -1.07
CA ALA A 160 7.43 22.14 -1.76
C ALA A 160 7.65 20.92 -2.65
N ILE A 161 6.86 19.86 -2.44
CA ILE A 161 6.75 18.74 -3.37
C ILE A 161 5.48 18.95 -4.20
N PRO A 162 5.61 19.31 -5.49
CA PRO A 162 4.46 19.50 -6.34
C PRO A 162 3.76 18.17 -6.60
N CYS A 163 2.48 18.05 -6.23
CA CYS A 163 1.68 16.86 -6.48
C CYS A 163 0.18 17.15 -6.38
N ASN A 164 -0.64 16.26 -6.94
CA ASN A 164 -2.07 16.29 -6.71
C ASN A 164 -2.42 15.83 -5.28
N ASN A 165 -2.69 16.77 -4.38
CA ASN A 165 -3.06 16.47 -3.00
C ASN A 165 -4.58 16.24 -2.80
N LYS A 166 -5.38 16.19 -3.87
CA LYS A 166 -6.84 15.99 -3.78
C LYS A 166 -7.26 14.53 -3.93
N GLY A 167 -6.61 13.78 -4.81
CA GLY A 167 -6.88 12.36 -5.02
C GLY A 167 -6.27 11.47 -3.93
N ALA A 168 -7.04 10.52 -3.40
CA ALA A 168 -6.58 9.59 -2.36
C ALA A 168 -5.41 8.72 -2.85
N HIS A 169 -5.49 8.21 -4.09
CA HIS A 169 -4.42 7.42 -4.70
C HIS A 169 -3.12 8.21 -4.87
N SER A 170 -3.22 9.47 -5.32
CA SER A 170 -2.05 10.34 -5.47
C SER A 170 -1.38 10.61 -4.12
N VAL A 171 -2.15 10.99 -3.09
CA VAL A 171 -1.59 11.30 -1.76
C VAL A 171 -0.90 10.08 -1.15
N GLY A 172 -1.54 8.91 -1.14
CA GLY A 172 -0.94 7.71 -0.56
C GLY A 172 0.29 7.24 -1.35
N LEU A 173 0.28 7.38 -2.68
CA LEU A 173 1.45 7.05 -3.51
C LEU A 173 2.64 7.97 -3.21
N MET A 174 2.40 9.27 -3.02
CA MET A 174 3.48 10.20 -2.67
C MET A 174 4.14 9.83 -1.33
N TRP A 175 3.35 9.48 -0.32
CA TRP A 175 3.87 8.99 0.97
C TRP A 175 4.64 7.67 0.85
N TRP A 176 4.10 6.72 0.09
CA TRP A 176 4.76 5.44 -0.18
C TRP A 176 6.11 5.63 -0.87
N MET A 177 6.15 6.47 -1.91
CA MET A 177 7.38 6.80 -2.65
C MET A 177 8.40 7.49 -1.75
N LEU A 178 7.96 8.40 -0.90
CA LEU A 178 8.82 9.10 0.05
C LEU A 178 9.42 8.12 1.07
N ALA A 179 8.61 7.23 1.67
CA ALA A 179 9.09 6.22 2.61
C ALA A 179 10.13 5.31 1.97
N ARG A 180 9.83 4.82 0.76
CA ARG A 180 10.71 3.95 -0.01
C ARG A 180 12.07 4.60 -0.26
N GLU A 181 12.10 5.87 -0.67
CA GLU A 181 13.37 6.57 -0.91
C GLU A 181 14.14 6.86 0.38
N VAL A 182 13.46 7.19 1.49
CA VAL A 182 14.11 7.35 2.80
C VAL A 182 14.76 6.03 3.25
N LEU A 183 14.06 4.90 3.12
CA LEU A 183 14.61 3.58 3.48
C LEU A 183 15.77 3.14 2.58
N ARG A 184 15.70 3.47 1.28
CA ARG A 184 16.82 3.25 0.33
C ARG A 184 18.05 4.07 0.70
N MET A 185 17.86 5.33 1.13
CA MET A 185 18.97 6.19 1.55
C MET A 185 19.56 5.77 2.89
N ARG A 186 18.75 5.22 3.80
CA ARG A 186 19.22 4.63 5.08
C ARG A 186 19.91 3.28 4.92
N GLY A 187 19.86 2.67 3.73
CA GLY A 187 20.48 1.38 3.45
C GLY A 187 19.70 0.16 3.95
N THR A 188 18.47 0.35 4.46
CA THR A 188 17.61 -0.76 4.92
C THR A 188 17.13 -1.62 3.74
N ILE A 189 16.91 -0.99 2.58
CA ILE A 189 16.39 -1.64 1.37
C ILE A 189 17.36 -1.35 0.22
N SER A 190 17.72 -2.39 -0.54
CA SER A 190 18.51 -2.24 -1.76
C SER A 190 17.67 -1.67 -2.92
N ARG A 191 18.30 -1.01 -3.90
CA ARG A 191 17.59 -0.45 -5.07
C ARG A 191 17.23 -1.50 -6.13
N GLU A 192 17.92 -2.63 -6.11
CA GLU A 192 17.75 -3.73 -7.06
C GLU A 192 16.49 -4.53 -6.75
N HIS A 193 16.26 -4.82 -5.47
CA HIS A 193 15.10 -5.59 -5.05
C HIS A 193 13.86 -4.68 -4.97
N PRO A 194 12.71 -5.12 -5.50
CA PRO A 194 11.47 -4.39 -5.34
C PRO A 194 11.10 -4.34 -3.85
N TRP A 195 10.44 -3.26 -3.44
CA TRP A 195 9.96 -3.16 -2.06
C TRP A 195 8.68 -3.99 -1.92
N GLU A 196 8.67 -4.92 -0.98
CA GLU A 196 7.56 -5.87 -0.73
C GLU A 196 6.23 -5.18 -0.39
N VAL A 197 6.29 -3.99 0.20
CA VAL A 197 5.09 -3.24 0.61
C VAL A 197 4.44 -2.61 -0.61
N MET A 198 3.21 -3.00 -0.89
CA MET A 198 2.42 -2.46 -2.00
C MET A 198 1.96 -1.01 -1.74
N PRO A 199 1.90 -0.13 -2.76
CA PRO A 199 1.44 1.26 -2.61
C PRO A 199 0.04 1.40 -2.02
N ASP A 200 -0.85 0.46 -2.34
CA ASP A 200 -2.26 0.48 -1.97
C ASP A 200 -2.48 0.44 -0.45
N LEU A 201 -1.50 -0.05 0.32
CA LEU A 201 -1.55 -0.04 1.77
C LEU A 201 -1.64 1.39 2.34
N TYR A 202 -1.08 2.36 1.62
CA TYR A 202 -1.03 3.78 1.98
C TYR A 202 -2.26 4.55 1.49
N PHE A 203 -3.09 3.98 0.62
CA PHE A 203 -4.29 4.65 0.16
C PHE A 203 -5.30 4.76 1.29
N TYR A 204 -5.90 5.93 1.40
CA TYR A 204 -7.11 6.10 2.17
C TYR A 204 -8.25 5.35 1.45
N ARG A 205 -8.97 4.52 2.21
CA ARG A 205 -10.19 3.84 1.78
C ARG A 205 -11.31 4.33 2.67
N ASP A 206 -12.47 4.58 2.07
CA ASP A 206 -13.62 4.99 2.85
C ASP A 206 -14.09 3.82 3.73
N PRO A 207 -14.41 4.05 5.02
CA PRO A 207 -14.82 2.99 5.94
C PRO A 207 -16.00 2.15 5.42
N GLU A 208 -16.95 2.78 4.74
CA GLU A 208 -18.12 2.12 4.15
C GLU A 208 -17.74 1.16 3.00
N GLU A 209 -16.72 1.52 2.21
CA GLU A 209 -16.20 0.64 1.15
C GLU A 209 -15.44 -0.54 1.74
N ILE A 210 -14.72 -0.33 2.86
CA ILE A 210 -14.04 -1.42 3.57
C ILE A 210 -15.06 -2.43 4.10
N GLU A 211 -16.12 -1.97 4.78
CA GLU A 211 -17.16 -2.86 5.30
C GLU A 211 -17.86 -3.64 4.18
N LYS A 212 -18.12 -3.00 3.04
CA LYS A 212 -18.73 -3.65 1.88
C LYS A 212 -17.80 -4.64 1.18
N GLU A 213 -16.52 -4.32 1.06
CA GLU A 213 -15.50 -5.22 0.51
C GLU A 213 -15.26 -6.42 1.43
N GLU A 214 -15.24 -6.21 2.74
CA GLU A 214 -15.09 -7.27 3.74
C GLU A 214 -16.33 -8.18 3.77
N GLN A 215 -17.54 -7.62 3.67
CA GLN A 215 -18.77 -8.39 3.51
C GLN A 215 -18.76 -9.19 2.20
N ALA A 216 -18.37 -8.59 1.07
CA ALA A 216 -18.27 -9.28 -0.20
C ALA A 216 -17.15 -10.36 -0.20
N ALA A 217 -16.06 -10.14 0.54
CA ALA A 217 -15.00 -11.13 0.72
C ALA A 217 -15.47 -12.29 1.61
N ALA A 218 -16.25 -12.01 2.65
CA ALA A 218 -16.88 -13.01 3.49
C ALA A 218 -17.91 -13.84 2.70
N GLU A 219 -18.76 -13.21 1.89
CA GLU A 219 -19.70 -13.89 0.99
C GLU A 219 -18.96 -14.74 -0.06
N LYS A 220 -17.86 -14.23 -0.63
CA LYS A 220 -16.99 -14.99 -1.55
C LYS A 220 -16.26 -16.15 -0.87
N ALA A 221 -15.91 -16.02 0.41
CA ALA A 221 -15.29 -17.09 1.17
C ALA A 221 -16.31 -18.20 1.48
N VAL A 222 -17.51 -17.81 1.93
CA VAL A 222 -18.63 -18.75 2.19
C VAL A 222 -19.04 -19.48 0.91
N THR A 223 -19.20 -18.77 -0.21
CA THR A 223 -19.52 -19.43 -1.50
C THR A 223 -18.39 -20.30 -2.04
N LYS A 224 -17.12 -19.98 -1.75
CA LYS A 224 -15.97 -20.83 -2.11
C LYS A 224 -15.89 -22.08 -1.24
N GLU A 225 -16.27 -21.99 0.04
CA GLU A 225 -16.38 -23.14 0.94
C GLU A 225 -17.60 -24.02 0.58
N GLU A 226 -18.75 -23.43 0.22
CA GLU A 226 -19.92 -24.15 -0.30
C GLU A 226 -19.61 -24.85 -1.64
N PHE A 227 -18.90 -24.17 -2.55
CA PHE A 227 -18.46 -24.75 -3.82
C PHE A 227 -17.44 -25.89 -3.64
N GLN A 228 -16.64 -25.87 -2.56
CA GLN A 228 -15.76 -26.99 -2.20
C GLN A 228 -16.48 -28.14 -1.51
N GLY A 229 -17.61 -27.88 -0.85
CA GLY A 229 -18.46 -28.90 -0.22
C GLY A 229 -19.32 -29.70 -1.20
N GLU A 230 -19.65 -29.13 -2.37
CA GLU A 230 -20.61 -29.73 -3.32
C GLU A 230 -19.94 -30.60 -4.41
N TRP A 231 -18.60 -30.66 -4.47
CA TRP A 231 -17.87 -31.56 -5.38
C TRP A 231 -17.32 -32.81 -4.68
N THR A 232 -18.19 -33.59 -4.05
CA THR A 232 -17.96 -35.04 -3.90
C THR A 232 -18.68 -35.78 -5.03
N ALA A 233 -17.92 -36.11 -6.08
CA ALA A 233 -18.40 -37.00 -7.13
C ALA A 233 -18.73 -38.39 -6.53
N PRO A 234 -19.88 -39.01 -6.85
CA PRO A 234 -20.17 -40.37 -6.40
C PRO A 234 -19.22 -41.35 -7.10
N ALA A 235 -18.49 -42.15 -6.31
CA ALA A 235 -17.64 -43.22 -6.83
C ALA A 235 -18.50 -44.31 -7.50
N PRO A 236 -18.11 -44.85 -8.67
CA PRO A 236 -18.78 -46.02 -9.24
C PRO A 236 -18.29 -47.30 -8.55
N GLU A 237 -19.18 -47.96 -7.80
CA GLU A 237 -18.90 -49.27 -7.19
C GLU A 237 -18.93 -50.39 -8.24
N PHE A 238 -17.79 -51.06 -8.41
CA PHE A 238 -17.62 -52.30 -9.18
C PHE A 238 -17.96 -53.51 -8.29
N THR A 239 -18.79 -54.41 -8.82
CA THR A 239 -19.31 -55.62 -8.17
C THR A 239 -18.27 -56.75 -8.09
N ALA A 240 -18.14 -57.38 -6.92
CA ALA A 240 -17.73 -58.79 -6.78
C ALA A 240 -18.30 -59.39 -5.49
N ALA A 241 -19.08 -60.47 -5.65
CA ALA A 241 -19.76 -61.20 -4.60
C ALA A 241 -18.86 -62.21 -3.89
N ALA A 242 -19.05 -62.40 -2.57
CA ALA A 242 -19.05 -63.72 -1.92
C ALA A 242 -19.55 -63.67 -0.45
N ALA A 243 -20.67 -64.38 -0.23
CA ALA A 243 -20.99 -65.24 0.92
C ALA A 243 -21.35 -64.66 2.32
N ALA A 244 -22.67 -64.71 2.58
CA ALA A 244 -23.34 -65.49 3.63
C ALA A 244 -23.91 -64.79 4.91
N ALA A 245 -25.24 -64.98 5.05
CA ALA A 245 -26.09 -65.08 6.24
C ALA A 245 -26.70 -63.80 6.89
N ALA A 246 -28.03 -63.69 6.79
CA ALA A 246 -28.97 -62.70 7.36
C ALA A 246 -29.48 -63.15 8.77
N PRO A 247 -30.42 -62.48 9.48
CA PRO A 247 -31.13 -61.20 9.20
C PRO A 247 -31.20 -60.19 10.38
N ALA A 248 -31.71 -58.99 10.10
CA ALA A 248 -31.92 -57.86 11.03
C ALA A 248 -33.08 -58.05 12.03
N PRO A 249 -33.15 -57.18 13.06
CA PRO A 249 -34.31 -56.29 13.17
C PRO A 249 -33.93 -54.80 13.36
N GLN A 250 -34.80 -53.91 12.87
CA GLN A 250 -34.77 -52.45 13.01
C GLN A 250 -35.40 -52.00 14.37
N PRO A 251 -35.79 -50.72 14.54
CA PRO A 251 -34.99 -49.55 14.93
C PRO A 251 -35.52 -48.94 16.25
N GLU A 252 -34.76 -48.13 17.02
CA GLU A 252 -35.37 -46.98 17.76
C GLU A 252 -34.41 -46.12 18.61
N VAL A 253 -34.80 -44.84 18.63
CA VAL A 253 -34.55 -43.71 19.55
C VAL A 253 -33.17 -43.10 19.72
N ALA A 254 -33.11 -41.81 19.35
CA ALA A 254 -32.17 -40.83 19.85
C ALA A 254 -32.36 -40.59 21.36
N ASP A 255 -31.27 -40.41 22.09
CA ASP A 255 -31.29 -39.57 23.29
C ASP A 255 -29.98 -38.79 23.41
N TRP A 256 -30.15 -37.48 23.52
CA TRP A 256 -29.11 -36.48 23.73
C TRP A 256 -29.20 -36.09 25.20
N SER A 257 -28.33 -36.62 26.06
CA SER A 257 -27.77 -35.87 27.20
C SER A 257 -26.91 -36.76 28.10
N GLU A 258 -26.01 -36.07 28.80
CA GLU A 258 -25.14 -36.49 29.89
C GLU A 258 -23.74 -36.95 29.51
N GLY A 259 -22.79 -36.13 29.97
CA GLY A 259 -21.38 -36.30 29.74
C GLY A 259 -20.72 -37.29 30.69
N VAL A 260 -19.44 -37.51 30.45
CA VAL A 260 -18.33 -37.42 31.41
C VAL A 260 -17.10 -38.14 30.84
N GLN A 261 -15.98 -37.40 30.88
CA GLN A 261 -14.58 -37.81 30.93
C GLN A 261 -13.87 -38.42 29.71
N VAL A 262 -12.95 -37.59 29.22
CA VAL A 262 -11.73 -37.89 28.44
C VAL A 262 -10.80 -38.84 29.23
N PRO A 263 -10.27 -39.91 28.61
CA PRO A 263 -9.06 -40.56 29.09
C PRO A 263 -7.83 -40.02 28.36
N SER A 264 -6.81 -39.68 29.14
CA SER A 264 -5.49 -39.20 28.74
C SER A 264 -4.61 -40.34 28.21
N VAL A 265 -3.96 -40.13 27.06
CA VAL A 265 -2.95 -41.05 26.52
C VAL A 265 -1.54 -40.50 26.81
N PRO A 266 -0.61 -41.31 27.38
CA PRO A 266 0.72 -40.84 27.81
C PRO A 266 1.68 -40.54 26.65
N ILE A 267 2.51 -39.52 26.87
CA ILE A 267 3.63 -39.09 26.02
C ILE A 267 4.74 -40.15 26.00
N GLN A 268 5.19 -40.55 24.81
CA GLN A 268 6.43 -41.31 24.59
C GLN A 268 7.55 -40.34 24.12
N PRO A 269 8.76 -40.38 24.72
CA PRO A 269 9.85 -39.47 24.41
C PRO A 269 10.64 -39.87 23.14
N PHE A 270 11.13 -38.85 22.41
CA PHE A 270 11.99 -38.99 21.23
C PHE A 270 13.40 -39.54 21.58
N PRO A 271 13.99 -40.41 20.74
CA PRO A 271 15.39 -40.79 20.88
C PRO A 271 16.33 -39.77 20.24
N THR A 272 17.43 -39.51 20.96
CA THR A 272 18.56 -38.63 20.61
C THR A 272 19.65 -39.33 19.79
N GLU A 273 20.41 -38.49 19.08
CA GLU A 273 21.80 -38.63 18.59
C GLU A 273 22.10 -39.20 17.19
N SER A 274 22.51 -38.29 16.28
CA SER A 274 23.93 -38.04 15.90
C SER A 274 24.21 -37.99 14.38
N GLY A 275 24.70 -36.81 13.94
CA GLY A 275 25.75 -36.58 12.94
C GLY A 275 25.62 -37.13 11.51
N GLY A 276 25.43 -36.24 10.53
CA GLY A 276 25.84 -36.51 9.15
C GLY A 276 25.18 -35.62 8.09
N SER A 277 25.94 -34.64 7.58
CA SER A 277 25.62 -33.78 6.44
C SER A 277 25.27 -34.56 5.16
N ARG A 278 24.26 -34.11 4.39
CA ARG A 278 24.13 -34.30 2.93
C ARG A 278 23.08 -33.37 2.30
N GLN A 279 23.60 -32.36 1.60
CA GLN A 279 23.28 -31.96 0.22
C GLN A 279 22.00 -32.53 -0.40
N TYR A 280 21.06 -31.67 -0.80
CA TYR A 280 19.95 -32.00 -1.69
C TYR A 280 20.24 -31.49 -3.10
N ASP A 281 20.56 -32.42 -3.98
CA ASP A 281 20.51 -32.24 -5.42
C ASP A 281 19.07 -32.39 -5.94
N SER A 282 18.85 -31.63 -7.01
CA SER A 282 17.70 -31.50 -7.89
C SER A 282 16.98 -32.79 -8.29
N TYR A 283 15.65 -32.69 -8.46
CA TYR A 283 14.95 -33.43 -9.51
C TYR A 283 13.94 -32.55 -10.26
N SER A 284 14.13 -32.61 -11.58
CA SER A 284 13.46 -31.97 -12.69
C SER A 284 12.15 -32.65 -13.08
N GLY A 285 11.20 -31.86 -13.60
CA GLY A 285 10.03 -32.31 -14.34
C GLY A 285 9.37 -31.15 -15.10
N ASP A 286 9.90 -30.86 -16.30
CA ASP A 286 9.26 -30.47 -17.58
C ASP A 286 7.78 -30.00 -17.57
N ARG A 287 7.28 -29.04 -18.37
CA ARG A 287 7.79 -28.09 -19.38
C ARG A 287 6.56 -27.34 -19.92
N ALA A 288 6.63 -26.03 -20.16
CA ALA A 288 5.83 -25.34 -21.20
C ALA A 288 6.40 -23.92 -21.44
N GLU A 289 7.44 -23.86 -22.27
CA GLU A 289 7.96 -22.61 -22.83
C GLU A 289 6.99 -22.12 -23.92
N TYR A 290 6.38 -20.95 -23.73
CA TYR A 290 5.65 -20.26 -24.79
C TYR A 290 6.59 -19.33 -25.54
N TYR A 291 6.74 -19.56 -26.85
CA TYR A 291 7.52 -18.72 -27.75
C TYR A 291 6.74 -17.46 -28.16
N PRO A 292 7.42 -16.31 -28.39
CA PRO A 292 6.80 -14.99 -28.58
C PRO A 292 6.04 -14.77 -29.90
N GLY A 293 5.81 -15.81 -30.70
CA GLY A 293 5.11 -15.71 -31.99
C GLY A 293 3.60 -15.92 -31.93
N GLU A 294 3.09 -16.64 -30.93
CA GLU A 294 1.67 -17.00 -30.85
C GLU A 294 0.81 -15.93 -30.15
N ILE A 295 1.44 -14.98 -29.45
CA ILE A 295 0.75 -13.89 -28.75
C ILE A 295 0.25 -12.82 -29.73
N LEU A 296 0.95 -12.61 -30.85
CA LEU A 296 0.57 -11.63 -31.87
C LEU A 296 -0.71 -12.03 -32.64
N ALA A 297 -0.97 -13.32 -32.81
CA ALA A 297 -2.17 -13.81 -33.50
C ALA A 297 -3.45 -13.66 -32.64
N LEU A 298 -3.31 -13.70 -31.31
CA LEU A 298 -4.43 -13.51 -30.37
C LEU A 298 -4.84 -12.03 -30.24
N VAL A 299 -3.89 -11.10 -30.39
CA VAL A 299 -4.17 -9.65 -30.38
C VAL A 299 -4.93 -9.20 -31.63
N GLU A 300 -4.63 -9.78 -32.80
CA GLU A 300 -5.37 -9.47 -34.04
C GLU A 300 -6.81 -10.04 -34.04
N GLN A 301 -7.03 -11.22 -33.44
CA GLN A 301 -8.38 -11.78 -33.33
C GLN A 301 -9.28 -10.97 -32.38
N GLN A 302 -8.75 -10.43 -31.27
CA GLN A 302 -9.52 -9.61 -30.35
C GLN A 302 -9.90 -8.24 -30.95
N GLN A 303 -9.02 -7.62 -31.74
CA GLN A 303 -9.32 -6.34 -32.40
C GLN A 303 -10.39 -6.47 -33.51
N SER A 304 -10.49 -7.64 -34.16
CA SER A 304 -11.49 -7.88 -35.21
C SER A 304 -12.92 -8.09 -34.67
N HIS A 305 -13.05 -8.62 -33.45
CA HIS A 305 -14.35 -8.83 -32.80
C HIS A 305 -14.93 -7.54 -32.19
N GLU A 306 -14.08 -6.61 -31.74
CA GLU A 306 -14.54 -5.33 -31.17
C GLU A 306 -15.06 -4.35 -32.22
N HIS A 307 -14.62 -4.45 -33.48
CA HIS A 307 -15.11 -3.59 -34.57
C HIS A 307 -16.44 -4.04 -35.20
N GLN A 308 -16.92 -5.25 -34.92
CA GLN A 308 -18.22 -5.73 -35.41
C GLN A 308 -19.36 -5.55 -34.38
N GLY A 309 -19.07 -5.15 -33.15
CA GLY A 309 -20.06 -5.03 -32.07
C GLY A 309 -20.67 -3.64 -31.85
N SER A 310 -20.27 -2.62 -32.62
CA SER A 310 -20.73 -1.23 -32.43
C SER A 310 -21.53 -0.69 -33.62
N GLY A 311 -22.41 -1.51 -34.17
CA GLY A 311 -23.24 -1.13 -35.31
C GLY A 311 -24.52 -1.94 -35.38
N GLU A 312 -25.42 -1.75 -34.41
CA GLU A 312 -26.89 -1.82 -34.56
C GLU A 312 -27.56 -1.11 -33.38
#